data_AF-A0A2S1YPX5-F1
#
_entry.id   AF-A0A2S1YPX5-F1
#
_cell.length_a   1.000
_cell.length_b   1.000
_cell.length_c   1.000
_cell.angle_alpha   90.00
_cell.angle_beta   90.00
_cell.angle_gamma   90.00
#
_symmetry.space_group_name_H-M   'P 1'
#
loop_
_entity.id
_entity.type
_entity.pdbx_description
1 polymer ?
#
loop_
_entity_poly.entity_id
_entity_poly.type
_entity_poly.pdbx_seq_one_letter_code
_entity_poly.pdbx_strand_id
1 'polypeptide(L)'
;MVSCKFAKDSPAQVFNTVGLNTNKIPFSFERVFKEFRQHKINGTLQLPTEDGKHMKKATCVEVVKFAYANTFKEDIKRIKNLNPTKEAEPIIKAGIELFEYADEIQNEDFMMIAKMIDEGKSDEEIDLAAKQLDDTKGIILDEKHSKMMDLLLPYADANGVEYRKF
;
A
#
# COMPACT_ATOMS: atom_id res chain seq x y z
N MET A 1 -11.59 -11.13 -31.94
CA MET A 1 -12.42 -10.57 -30.85
C MET A 1 -11.99 -9.13 -30.61
N VAL A 2 -12.78 -8.15 -31.02
CA VAL A 2 -12.52 -6.74 -30.74
C VAL A 2 -13.14 -6.45 -29.37
N SER A 3 -12.31 -6.39 -28.33
CA SER A 3 -12.76 -5.91 -27.02
C SER A 3 -12.88 -4.39 -27.11
N CYS A 4 -14.11 -3.90 -27.24
CA CYS A 4 -14.44 -2.48 -27.23
C CYS A 4 -14.12 -1.85 -25.86
N LYS A 5 -12.89 -1.39 -25.63
CA LYS A 5 -12.61 -0.37 -24.60
C LYS A 5 -12.93 1.04 -25.15
N PHE A 6 -14.16 1.29 -25.57
CA PHE A 6 -14.60 2.62 -26.04
C PHE A 6 -15.23 3.46 -24.92
N ALA A 7 -15.72 2.84 -23.84
CA ALA A 7 -16.17 3.58 -22.66
C ALA A 7 -14.96 4.02 -21.82
N LYS A 8 -14.97 5.30 -21.43
CA LYS A 8 -14.09 5.83 -20.38
C LYS A 8 -14.54 5.29 -19.03
N ASP A 9 -13.60 5.05 -18.12
CA ASP A 9 -13.96 4.64 -16.76
C ASP A 9 -14.73 5.75 -16.05
N SER A 10 -15.73 5.36 -15.27
CA SER A 10 -16.57 6.31 -14.55
C SER A 10 -15.79 7.01 -13.43
N PRO A 11 -16.20 8.22 -13.03
CA PRO A 11 -15.60 8.90 -11.88
C PRO A 11 -15.56 8.05 -10.61
N ALA A 12 -16.59 7.25 -10.35
CA ALA A 12 -16.63 6.31 -9.23
C ALA A 12 -15.61 5.17 -9.36
N GLN A 13 -15.37 4.66 -10.58
CA GLN A 13 -14.33 3.64 -10.82
C GLN A 13 -12.93 4.21 -10.57
N VAL A 14 -12.66 5.44 -11.02
CA VAL A 14 -11.41 6.15 -10.74
C VAL A 14 -11.22 6.33 -9.23
N PHE A 15 -12.23 6.84 -8.54
CA PHE A 15 -12.19 7.05 -7.09
C PHE A 15 -11.94 5.76 -6.30
N ASN A 16 -12.65 4.69 -6.62
CA ASN A 16 -12.49 3.41 -5.93
C ASN A 16 -11.12 2.77 -6.20
N THR A 17 -10.62 2.86 -7.43
CA THR A 17 -9.37 2.20 -7.82
C THR A 17 -8.14 2.96 -7.32
N VAL A 18 -8.18 4.29 -7.33
CA VAL A 18 -7.05 5.14 -6.92
C VAL A 18 -7.13 5.51 -5.45
N GLY A 19 -8.30 5.96 -4.97
CA GLY A 19 -8.50 6.45 -3.60
C GLY A 19 -8.64 5.33 -2.57
N LEU A 20 -9.63 4.45 -2.69
CA LEU A 20 -9.87 3.46 -1.61
C LEU A 20 -8.72 2.47 -1.41
N ASN A 21 -7.94 2.21 -2.46
CA ASN A 21 -6.77 1.34 -2.37
C ASN A 21 -5.64 1.96 -1.52
N THR A 22 -5.60 3.28 -1.28
CA THR A 22 -4.56 3.89 -0.43
C THR A 22 -4.69 3.47 1.03
N ASN A 23 -5.86 3.00 1.47
CA ASN A 23 -6.06 2.45 2.81
C ASN A 23 -5.18 1.22 3.11
N LYS A 24 -4.58 0.61 2.08
CA LYS A 24 -3.61 -0.48 2.22
C LYS A 24 -2.20 0.02 2.57
N ILE A 25 -1.94 1.31 2.39
CA ILE A 25 -0.69 1.95 2.75
C ILE A 25 -0.76 2.30 4.25
N PRO A 26 0.15 1.78 5.08
CA PRO A 26 0.14 2.08 6.50
C PRO A 26 0.57 3.54 6.75
N PHE A 27 -0.16 4.24 7.63
CA PHE A 27 0.13 5.62 8.04
C PHE A 27 1.30 5.76 9.03
N SER A 28 1.77 4.66 9.62
CA SER A 28 2.95 4.65 10.50
C SER A 28 3.67 3.32 10.36
N PHE A 29 4.90 3.38 9.88
CA PHE A 29 5.75 2.20 9.73
C PHE A 29 6.25 1.70 11.10
N GLU A 30 6.58 2.61 12.02
CA GLU A 30 6.93 2.26 13.41
C GLU A 30 5.86 1.37 14.06
N ARG A 31 4.58 1.74 13.89
CA ARG A 31 3.47 0.93 14.41
C ARG A 31 3.43 -0.47 13.78
N VAL A 32 3.62 -0.58 12.47
CA VAL A 32 3.64 -1.88 11.76
C VAL A 32 4.70 -2.82 12.35
N PHE A 33 5.92 -2.33 12.58
CA PHE A 33 6.99 -3.18 13.11
C PHE A 33 6.85 -3.47 14.61
N LYS A 34 6.20 -2.60 15.38
CA LYS A 34 5.76 -2.92 16.75
C LYS A 34 4.76 -4.08 16.76
N GLU A 35 3.76 -4.04 15.87
CA GLU A 35 2.77 -5.12 15.75
C GLU A 35 3.43 -6.44 15.32
N PHE A 36 4.37 -6.42 14.36
CA PHE A 36 5.12 -7.62 13.95
C PHE A 36 5.92 -8.24 15.09
N ARG A 37 6.65 -7.43 15.87
CA ARG A 37 7.38 -7.93 17.04
C ARG A 37 6.44 -8.53 18.07
N GLN A 38 5.33 -7.87 18.38
CA GLN A 38 4.33 -8.40 19.32
C GLN A 38 3.78 -9.75 18.86
N HIS A 39 3.39 -9.87 17.59
CA HIS A 39 2.92 -11.14 17.05
C HIS A 39 3.99 -12.22 17.07
N LYS A 40 5.26 -11.86 16.87
CA LYS A 40 6.38 -12.80 16.94
C LYS A 40 6.60 -13.31 18.35
N ILE A 41 6.66 -12.41 19.33
CA ILE A 41 6.84 -12.73 20.76
C ILE A 41 5.69 -13.63 21.24
N ASN A 42 4.46 -13.32 20.82
CA ASN A 42 3.27 -14.10 21.19
C ASN A 42 3.15 -15.42 20.41
N GLY A 43 4.03 -15.70 19.45
CA GLY A 43 3.97 -16.90 18.61
C GLY A 43 2.76 -16.95 17.67
N THR A 44 2.12 -15.81 17.40
CA THR A 44 0.90 -15.68 16.58
C THR A 44 1.19 -15.31 15.13
N LEU A 45 2.46 -15.06 14.76
CA LEU A 45 2.82 -14.88 13.35
C LEU A 45 2.59 -16.18 12.58
N GLN A 46 1.55 -16.16 11.75
CA GLN A 46 1.16 -17.31 10.96
C GLN A 46 0.74 -16.87 9.57
N LEU A 47 0.96 -17.76 8.59
CA LEU A 47 0.51 -17.60 7.22
C LEU A 47 -0.24 -18.84 6.77
N PRO A 48 -1.19 -18.70 5.84
CA PRO A 48 -1.80 -19.87 5.21
C PRO A 48 -0.74 -20.73 4.52
N THR A 49 -0.89 -22.05 4.61
CA THR A 49 -0.14 -23.02 3.80
C THR A 49 -0.54 -22.91 2.33
N GLU A 50 0.26 -23.48 1.42
CA GLU A 50 0.01 -23.42 -0.03
C GLU A 50 -1.36 -23.99 -0.43
N ASP A 51 -1.90 -24.94 0.35
CA ASP A 51 -3.23 -25.52 0.16
C ASP A 51 -4.39 -24.62 0.64
N GLY A 52 -4.08 -23.51 1.32
CA GLY A 52 -5.04 -22.56 1.90
C GLY A 52 -5.88 -23.10 3.06
N LYS A 53 -5.60 -24.31 3.57
CA LYS A 53 -6.46 -24.99 4.56
C LYS A 53 -5.91 -24.93 5.99
N HIS A 54 -4.60 -24.73 6.13
CA HIS A 54 -3.92 -24.71 7.41
C HIS A 54 -3.11 -23.42 7.57
N MET A 55 -2.72 -23.14 8.81
CA MET A 55 -1.82 -22.03 9.12
C MET A 55 -0.46 -22.61 9.55
N LYS A 56 0.62 -22.09 8.98
CA LYS A 56 1.99 -22.37 9.41
C LYS A 56 2.54 -21.19 10.21
N LYS A 57 3.43 -21.46 11.17
CA LYS A 57 4.26 -20.41 11.77
C LYS A 57 5.05 -19.71 10.67
N ALA A 58 5.14 -18.40 10.76
CA ALA A 58 5.83 -17.57 9.78
C ALA A 58 6.87 -16.68 10.43
N THR A 59 7.91 -16.38 9.66
CA THR A 59 8.88 -15.32 9.95
C THR A 59 8.28 -13.95 9.60
N CYS A 60 8.83 -12.86 10.16
CA CYS A 60 8.41 -11.51 9.77
C CYS A 60 8.63 -11.27 8.28
N VAL A 61 9.74 -11.76 7.73
CA VAL A 61 10.07 -11.67 6.30
C VAL A 61 9.03 -12.38 5.43
N GLU A 62 8.60 -13.59 5.80
CA GLU A 62 7.53 -14.28 5.06
C GLU A 62 6.22 -13.50 5.10
N VAL A 63 5.88 -12.88 6.24
CA VAL A 63 4.67 -12.07 6.38
C VAL A 63 4.74 -10.83 5.52
N VAL A 64 5.88 -10.12 5.49
CA VAL A 64 6.07 -8.98 4.57
C VAL A 64 5.89 -9.44 3.12
N LYS A 65 6.53 -10.54 2.72
CA LYS A 65 6.36 -11.07 1.36
C LYS A 65 4.90 -11.40 1.04
N PHE A 66 4.19 -12.04 1.96
CA PHE A 66 2.81 -12.43 1.74
C PHE A 66 1.85 -11.24 1.70
N ALA A 67 1.97 -10.33 2.67
CA ALA A 67 1.07 -9.18 2.81
C ALA A 67 1.33 -8.09 1.77
N TYR A 68 2.56 -7.97 1.28
CA TYR A 68 2.98 -6.80 0.51
C TYR A 68 3.57 -7.11 -0.88
N ALA A 69 4.27 -8.24 -1.11
CA ALA A 69 5.00 -8.45 -2.37
C ALA A 69 4.14 -8.51 -3.65
N ASN A 70 2.82 -8.72 -3.50
CA ASN A 70 1.86 -8.73 -4.62
C ASN A 70 0.76 -7.68 -4.49
N THR A 71 0.59 -7.05 -3.31
CA THR A 71 -0.57 -6.21 -3.02
C THR A 71 -0.59 -4.98 -3.92
N PHE A 72 0.54 -4.28 -4.01
CA PHE A 72 0.60 -3.08 -4.85
C PHE A 72 0.83 -3.36 -6.33
N LYS A 73 1.45 -4.48 -6.71
CA LYS A 73 1.61 -4.84 -8.13
C LYS A 73 0.27 -4.94 -8.87
N GLU A 74 -0.72 -5.60 -8.25
CA GLU A 74 -2.05 -5.69 -8.85
C GLU A 74 -2.81 -4.36 -8.79
N ASP A 75 -2.63 -3.55 -7.75
CA ASP A 75 -3.22 -2.20 -7.69
C ASP A 75 -2.63 -1.26 -8.76
N ILE A 76 -1.30 -1.20 -8.90
CA ILE A 76 -0.59 -0.46 -9.94
C ILE A 76 -1.07 -0.90 -11.32
N LYS A 77 -1.19 -2.21 -11.55
CA LYS A 77 -1.70 -2.77 -12.81
C LYS A 77 -3.15 -2.37 -13.06
N ARG A 78 -4.01 -2.37 -12.05
CA ARG A 78 -5.41 -1.90 -12.19
C ARG A 78 -5.46 -0.42 -12.53
N ILE A 79 -4.70 0.41 -11.84
CA ILE A 79 -4.61 1.86 -12.09
C ILE A 79 -4.11 2.13 -13.51
N LYS A 80 -3.05 1.45 -13.96
CA LYS A 80 -2.50 1.57 -15.33
C LYS A 80 -3.47 1.10 -16.42
N ASN A 81 -4.42 0.23 -16.08
CA ASN A 81 -5.40 -0.31 -17.02
C ASN A 81 -6.68 0.53 -17.14
N LEU A 82 -6.82 1.56 -16.30
CA LEU A 82 -7.90 2.54 -16.42
C LEU A 82 -7.77 3.28 -17.77
N ASN A 83 -8.91 3.56 -18.36
CA ASN A 83 -9.12 4.41 -19.53
C ASN A 83 -9.75 5.72 -19.06
N PRO A 84 -8.98 6.63 -18.43
CA PRO A 84 -9.50 7.86 -17.83
C PRO A 84 -9.93 8.88 -18.88
N THR A 85 -10.79 9.81 -18.48
CA THR A 85 -10.98 11.08 -19.18
C THR A 85 -9.71 11.95 -19.04
N LYS A 86 -9.57 13.00 -19.86
CA LYS A 86 -8.44 13.93 -19.73
C LYS A 86 -8.36 14.59 -18.34
N GLU A 87 -9.51 14.84 -17.72
CA GLU A 87 -9.61 15.41 -16.37
C GLU A 87 -9.05 14.45 -15.31
N ALA A 88 -9.21 13.14 -15.50
CA ALA A 88 -8.74 12.12 -14.57
C ALA A 88 -7.29 11.68 -14.79
N GLU A 89 -6.66 11.99 -15.93
CA GLU A 89 -5.26 11.62 -16.23
C GLU A 89 -4.25 12.05 -15.14
N PRO A 90 -4.31 13.27 -14.58
CA PRO A 90 -3.41 13.68 -13.48
C PRO A 90 -3.61 12.85 -12.21
N ILE A 91 -4.84 12.44 -11.91
CA ILE A 91 -5.18 11.58 -10.76
C ILE A 91 -4.57 10.20 -10.95
N ILE A 92 -4.69 9.62 -12.15
CA ILE A 92 -4.10 8.31 -12.46
C ILE A 92 -2.58 8.36 -12.32
N LYS A 93 -1.95 9.41 -12.85
CA LYS A 93 -0.50 9.59 -12.72
C LYS A 93 -0.07 9.71 -11.26
N ALA A 94 -0.73 10.56 -10.46
CA ALA A 94 -0.43 10.72 -9.04
C ALA A 94 -0.65 9.42 -8.25
N GLY A 95 -1.69 8.66 -8.59
CA GLY A 95 -1.94 7.33 -8.04
C GLY A 95 -0.80 6.36 -8.34
N ILE A 96 -0.36 6.25 -9.60
CA ILE A 96 0.77 5.40 -9.97
C ILE A 96 2.03 5.80 -9.20
N GLU A 97 2.35 7.10 -9.15
CA GLU A 97 3.52 7.61 -8.41
C GLU A 97 3.47 7.25 -6.92
N LEU A 98 2.29 7.29 -6.30
CA LEU A 98 2.08 6.90 -4.90
C LEU A 98 2.28 5.40 -4.69
N PHE A 99 1.61 4.56 -5.48
CA PHE A 99 1.66 3.10 -5.29
C PHE A 99 3.01 2.50 -5.69
N GLU A 100 3.69 3.03 -6.70
CA GLU A 100 5.05 2.60 -7.05
C GLU A 100 6.04 2.93 -5.91
N TYR A 101 5.91 4.11 -5.30
CA TYR A 101 6.76 4.48 -4.16
C TYR A 101 6.47 3.64 -2.91
N ALA A 102 5.19 3.33 -2.65
CA ALA A 102 4.82 2.42 -1.57
C ALA A 102 5.33 0.99 -1.81
N ASP A 103 5.30 0.49 -3.05
CA ASP A 103 5.87 -0.81 -3.44
C ASP A 103 7.39 -0.85 -3.24
N GLU A 104 8.10 0.22 -3.58
CA GLU A 104 9.55 0.35 -3.32
C GLU A 104 9.87 0.22 -1.82
N ILE A 105 9.19 1.00 -0.97
CA ILE A 105 9.36 0.95 0.50
C ILE A 105 9.14 -0.47 1.04
N GLN A 106 8.13 -1.17 0.51
CA GLN A 106 7.80 -2.51 0.97
C GLN A 106 8.80 -3.57 0.53
N ASN A 107 9.30 -3.49 -0.71
CA ASN A 107 10.26 -4.46 -1.22
C ASN A 107 11.67 -4.26 -0.66
N GLU A 108 11.99 -3.06 -0.18
CA GLU A 108 13.32 -2.73 0.36
C GLU A 108 13.30 -2.59 1.88
N ASP A 109 12.71 -1.51 2.39
CA ASP A 109 12.84 -1.13 3.80
C ASP A 109 12.06 -2.06 4.72
N PHE A 110 10.85 -2.46 4.34
CA PHE A 110 10.07 -3.42 5.14
C PHE A 110 10.76 -4.78 5.19
N MET A 111 11.33 -5.21 4.08
CA MET A 111 12.09 -6.46 4.01
C MET A 111 13.33 -6.41 4.92
N MET A 112 14.05 -5.29 4.92
CA MET A 112 15.20 -5.06 5.80
C MET A 112 14.80 -5.11 7.28
N ILE A 113 13.79 -4.33 7.69
CA ILE A 113 13.39 -4.24 9.11
C ILE A 113 12.77 -5.57 9.59
N ALA A 114 11.98 -6.25 8.75
CA ALA A 114 11.48 -7.58 9.06
C ALA A 114 12.63 -8.59 9.27
N LYS A 115 13.68 -8.51 8.46
CA LYS A 115 14.88 -9.34 8.62
C LYS A 115 15.60 -9.03 9.94
N MET A 116 15.69 -7.76 10.35
CA MET A 116 16.26 -7.39 11.66
C MET A 116 15.49 -8.04 12.82
N ILE A 117 14.15 -8.06 12.75
CA ILE A 117 13.31 -8.75 13.73
C ILE A 117 13.58 -10.27 13.69
N ASP A 118 13.75 -10.85 12.50
CA ASP A 118 14.06 -12.26 12.31
C ASP A 118 15.42 -12.69 12.85
N GLU A 119 16.42 -11.84 12.72
CA GLU A 119 17.78 -12.04 13.22
C GLU A 119 17.93 -11.75 14.72
N GLY A 120 16.87 -11.27 15.39
CA GLY A 120 16.90 -10.98 16.82
C GLY A 120 17.70 -9.73 17.18
N LYS A 121 17.68 -8.72 16.30
CA LYS A 121 18.21 -7.38 16.63
C LYS A 121 17.49 -6.77 17.83
N SER A 122 18.15 -5.83 18.49
CA SER A 122 17.57 -5.15 19.65
C SER A 122 16.35 -4.32 19.25
N ASP A 123 15.44 -4.11 20.21
CA ASP A 123 14.27 -3.28 19.99
C ASP A 123 14.65 -1.85 19.62
N GLU A 124 15.71 -1.32 20.22
CA GLU A 124 16.27 0.01 19.93
C GLU A 124 16.74 0.14 18.48
N GLU A 125 17.44 -0.87 17.94
CA GLU A 125 17.87 -0.88 16.53
C GLU A 125 16.66 -0.92 15.58
N ILE A 126 15.65 -1.73 15.90
CA ILE A 126 14.44 -1.88 15.08
C ILE A 126 13.59 -0.61 15.11
N ASP A 127 13.40 -0.02 16.28
CA ASP A 127 12.66 1.23 16.47
C ASP A 127 13.36 2.40 15.78
N LEU A 128 14.69 2.48 15.86
CA LEU A 128 15.46 3.50 15.13
C LEU A 128 15.29 3.36 13.62
N ALA A 129 15.40 2.15 13.07
CA ALA A 129 15.23 1.91 11.63
C ALA A 129 13.81 2.24 11.15
N ALA A 130 12.79 1.84 11.92
CA ALA A 130 11.40 2.14 11.59
C ALA A 130 11.10 3.64 11.68
N LYS A 131 11.61 4.31 12.72
CA LYS A 131 11.49 5.77 12.87
C LYS A 131 12.19 6.52 11.74
N GLN A 132 13.38 6.11 11.35
CA GLN A 132 14.09 6.71 10.21
C GLN A 132 13.28 6.56 8.92
N LEU A 133 12.60 5.43 8.72
CA LEU A 133 11.73 5.22 7.57
C LEU A 133 10.54 6.19 7.58
N ASP A 134 9.87 6.36 8.72
CA ASP A 134 8.78 7.33 8.90
C ASP A 134 9.27 8.77 8.67
N ASP A 135 10.39 9.17 9.29
CA ASP A 135 10.97 10.52 9.22
C ASP A 135 11.60 10.86 7.85
N THR A 136 11.67 9.91 6.91
CA THR A 136 12.25 10.13 5.58
C THR A 136 11.26 9.77 4.47
N LYS A 137 11.14 8.48 4.15
CA LYS A 137 10.27 7.99 3.07
C LYS A 137 8.79 8.13 3.45
N GLY A 138 8.44 8.06 4.73
CA GLY A 138 7.08 8.32 5.22
C GLY A 138 6.58 9.71 4.87
N ILE A 139 7.39 10.75 5.11
CA ILE A 139 7.07 12.13 4.72
C ILE A 139 6.80 12.25 3.21
N ILE A 140 7.67 11.66 2.38
CA ILE A 140 7.53 11.69 0.92
C ILE A 140 6.25 10.94 0.48
N LEU A 141 5.92 9.85 1.16
CA LEU A 141 4.72 9.07 0.88
C LEU A 141 3.45 9.86 1.23
N ASP A 142 3.45 10.57 2.36
CA ASP A 142 2.36 11.46 2.77
C ASP A 142 2.16 12.63 1.79
N GLU A 143 3.25 13.22 1.30
CA GLU A 143 3.20 14.25 0.26
C GLU A 143 2.57 13.72 -1.04
N LYS A 144 2.96 12.52 -1.48
CA LYS A 144 2.38 11.87 -2.66
C LYS A 144 0.91 11.54 -2.46
N HIS A 145 0.54 11.05 -1.28
CA HIS A 145 -0.84 10.75 -0.92
C HIS A 145 -1.69 12.02 -0.95
N SER A 146 -1.21 13.09 -0.31
CA SER A 146 -1.89 14.39 -0.26
C SER A 146 -2.09 14.95 -1.67
N LYS A 147 -1.05 14.98 -2.49
CA LYS A 147 -1.12 15.40 -3.91
C LYS A 147 -2.18 14.62 -4.70
N MET A 148 -2.26 13.30 -4.49
CA MET A 148 -3.27 12.49 -5.16
C MET A 148 -4.68 12.83 -4.68
N MET A 149 -4.89 12.95 -3.37
CA MET A 149 -6.20 13.27 -2.79
C MET A 149 -6.67 14.68 -3.16
N ASP A 150 -5.77 15.66 -3.22
CA ASP A 150 -6.07 17.03 -3.65
C ASP A 150 -6.58 17.11 -5.10
N LEU A 151 -6.20 16.14 -5.93
CA LEU A 151 -6.74 15.99 -7.29
C LEU A 151 -8.03 15.16 -7.31
N LEU A 152 -8.08 14.10 -6.50
CA LEU A 152 -9.16 13.12 -6.52
C LEU A 152 -10.46 13.65 -5.91
N LEU A 153 -10.39 14.34 -4.76
CA LEU A 153 -11.59 14.80 -4.04
C LEU A 153 -12.38 15.86 -4.84
N PRO A 154 -11.76 16.90 -5.42
CA PRO A 154 -12.51 17.85 -6.25
C PRO A 154 -13.11 17.19 -7.50
N TYR A 155 -12.40 16.23 -8.11
CA TYR A 155 -12.92 15.48 -9.24
C TYR A 155 -14.14 14.62 -8.85
N ALA A 156 -14.08 13.96 -7.70
CA ALA A 156 -15.20 13.18 -7.15
C ALA A 156 -16.42 14.06 -6.88
N ASP A 157 -16.22 15.20 -6.21
CA ASP A 157 -17.27 16.18 -5.90
C ASP A 157 -17.93 16.73 -7.18
N ALA A 158 -17.13 17.13 -8.17
CA ALA A 158 -17.61 17.67 -9.44
C ALA A 158 -18.42 16.66 -10.26
N ASN A 159 -18.21 15.36 -10.02
CA ASN A 159 -18.88 14.28 -10.74
C ASN A 159 -19.94 13.55 -9.90
N GLY A 160 -20.29 14.07 -8.72
CA GLY A 160 -21.33 13.49 -7.86
C GLY A 160 -20.99 12.11 -7.31
N VAL A 161 -19.71 11.79 -7.14
CA VAL A 161 -19.28 10.53 -6.51
C VAL A 161 -19.52 10.62 -5.01
N GLU A 162 -20.35 9.73 -4.46
CA GLU A 162 -20.57 9.65 -3.01
C GLU A 162 -19.43 8.92 -2.32
N TYR A 163 -18.84 9.55 -1.30
CA TYR A 163 -17.85 8.95 -0.42
C TYR A 163 -18.03 9.45 1.01
N ARG A 164 -17.63 8.65 2.00
CA ARG A 164 -17.64 9.09 3.41
C ARG A 164 -16.53 10.11 3.61
N LYS A 165 -16.91 11.33 3.99
CA LYS A 165 -15.95 12.33 4.51
C LYS A 165 -15.60 11.89 5.93
N PHE A 166 -14.32 11.64 6.18
CA PHE A 166 -13.80 11.30 7.50
C PHE A 166 -13.51 12.56 8.29
#